data_AF-B1ZSN6-F1
#
_entry.id   AF-B1ZSN6-F1
#
_cell.length_a   1.000
_cell.length_b   1.000
_cell.length_c   1.000
_cell.angle_alpha   90.00
_cell.angle_beta   90.00
_cell.angle_gamma   90.00
#
_symmetry.space_group_name_H-M   'P 1'
#
loop_
_entity.id
_entity.type
_entity.pdbx_description
1 polymer ?
#
loop_
_entity_poly.entity_id
_entity_poly.type
_entity_poly.pdbx_seq_one_letter_code
_entity_poly.pdbx_strand_id
1 'polypeptide(L)'
;MTTVFVATDEANFLESLGESFCGRRVISTESERSRGRLALHLTGPGSMRRAQEALMDAHLLARTQLVVKTASALSAWAGFLAPELPVLVLNDLYTGVRLPWFPVEARSSVEMTASDIARHAATARARAQTRTLPK
;
A
#
# COMPACT_ATOMS: atom_id res chain seq x y z
N MET A 1 -5.03 -18.99 -2.67
CA MET A 1 -4.93 -18.43 -1.31
C MET A 1 -4.60 -16.95 -1.42
N THR A 2 -5.28 -16.07 -0.69
CA THR A 2 -5.06 -14.61 -0.77
C THR A 2 -3.96 -14.18 0.20
N THR A 3 -2.96 -13.47 -0.30
CA THR A 3 -1.84 -12.94 0.49
C THR A 3 -2.04 -11.44 0.71
N VAL A 4 -1.83 -10.97 1.93
CA VAL A 4 -1.90 -9.55 2.32
C VAL A 4 -0.49 -9.08 2.64
N PHE A 5 0.02 -8.12 1.86
CA PHE A 5 1.27 -7.43 2.18
C PHE A 5 0.96 -6.18 3.00
N VAL A 6 1.70 -5.98 4.09
CA VAL A 6 1.53 -4.86 5.01
C VAL A 6 2.81 -4.04 5.09
N ALA A 7 2.73 -2.79 4.62
CA ALA A 7 3.76 -1.78 4.82
C ALA A 7 3.32 -0.88 6.00
N THR A 8 3.96 -1.06 7.16
CA THR A 8 3.67 -0.32 8.39
C THR A 8 4.94 -0.10 9.19
N ASP A 9 5.08 1.08 9.79
CA ASP A 9 6.11 1.39 10.78
C ASP A 9 5.65 1.10 12.22
N GLU A 10 4.47 0.49 12.42
CA GLU A 10 3.94 0.14 13.74
C GLU A 10 3.92 -1.38 13.97
N ALA A 11 4.72 -1.86 14.92
CA ALA A 11 4.84 -3.29 15.23
C ALA A 11 3.52 -3.87 15.79
N ASN A 12 2.87 -3.13 16.70
CA ASN A 12 1.64 -3.58 17.36
C ASN A 12 0.49 -3.81 16.36
N PHE A 13 0.42 -2.96 15.32
CA PHE A 13 -0.55 -3.12 14.25
C PHE A 13 -0.33 -4.43 13.49
N LEU A 14 0.92 -4.74 13.12
CA LEU A 14 1.25 -5.98 12.42
C LEU A 14 0.94 -7.23 13.26
N GLU A 15 1.27 -7.21 14.56
CA GLU A 15 0.94 -8.27 15.51
C GLU A 15 -0.58 -8.50 15.57
N SER A 16 -1.38 -7.43 15.70
CA SER A 16 -2.86 -7.51 15.74
C SER A 16 -3.50 -8.04 14.43
N LEU A 17 -2.87 -7.79 13.28
CA LEU A 17 -3.34 -8.29 12.00
C LEU A 17 -3.19 -9.80 11.88
N GLY A 18 -2.11 -10.37 12.43
CA GLY A 18 -1.88 -11.81 12.45
C GLY A 18 -3.01 -12.56 13.16
N GLU A 19 -3.53 -11.98 14.24
CA GLU A 19 -4.65 -12.54 15.01
C GLU A 19 -6.00 -12.36 14.29
N SER A 20 -6.21 -11.20 13.65
CA SER A 20 -7.49 -10.83 13.05
C SER A 20 -7.76 -11.45 11.68
N PHE A 21 -6.70 -11.77 10.91
CA PHE A 21 -6.81 -12.29 9.54
C PHE A 21 -6.68 -13.82 9.47
N CYS A 22 -7.43 -14.54 10.31
CA CYS A 22 -7.47 -16.00 10.31
C CYS A 22 -7.75 -16.54 8.89
N GLY A 23 -6.83 -17.36 8.36
CA GLY A 23 -6.95 -17.98 7.03
C GLY A 23 -6.35 -17.19 5.84
N ARG A 24 -5.80 -15.99 6.05
CA ARG A 24 -5.02 -15.26 5.03
C ARG A 24 -3.55 -15.20 5.42
N ARG A 25 -2.66 -15.28 4.42
CA ARG A 25 -1.22 -15.13 4.67
C ARG A 25 -0.88 -13.64 4.75
N VAL A 26 -0.60 -13.14 5.95
CA VAL A 26 -0.07 -11.80 6.17
C VAL A 26 1.45 -11.84 6.01
N ILE A 27 2.02 -10.95 5.22
CA ILE A 27 3.47 -10.80 5.03
C ILE A 27 3.87 -9.33 5.15
N SER A 28 5.08 -9.10 5.62
CA SER A 28 5.71 -7.78 5.70
C SER A 28 7.22 -7.94 5.48
N THR A 29 7.91 -6.82 5.27
CA THR A 29 9.38 -6.74 5.25
C THR A 29 9.96 -6.73 6.66
N GLU A 30 11.29 -6.84 6.79
CA GLU A 30 12.01 -6.66 8.06
C GLU A 30 12.36 -5.19 8.33
N SER A 31 11.52 -4.26 7.86
CA SER A 31 11.69 -2.82 8.10
C SER A 31 11.69 -2.50 9.59
N GLU A 32 12.44 -1.47 9.99
CA GLU A 32 12.40 -0.94 11.35
C GLU A 32 10.96 -0.53 11.71
N ARG A 33 10.53 -0.83 12.94
CA ARG A 33 9.18 -0.52 13.42
C ARG A 33 9.20 0.10 14.81
N SER A 34 8.34 1.09 15.02
CA SER A 34 8.01 1.62 16.33
C SER A 34 7.14 0.63 17.10
N ARG A 35 7.46 0.47 18.39
CA ARG A 35 6.59 -0.16 19.39
C ARG A 35 5.88 0.88 20.26
N GLY A 36 6.23 2.15 20.10
CA GLY A 36 5.67 3.27 20.85
C GLY A 36 4.58 4.02 20.08
N ARG A 37 4.09 5.12 20.66
CA ARG A 37 3.07 5.97 20.02
C ARG A 37 3.62 6.93 18.96
N LEU A 38 4.94 7.00 18.82
CA LEU A 38 5.60 7.90 17.89
C LEU A 38 6.00 7.14 16.64
N ALA A 39 5.54 7.62 15.48
CA ALA A 39 5.87 7.04 14.19
C ALA A 39 7.36 7.24 13.86
N LEU A 40 8.02 6.24 13.27
CA LEU A 40 9.48 6.27 13.10
C LEU A 40 9.95 7.42 12.20
N HIS A 41 9.14 7.78 11.20
CA HIS A 41 9.43 8.88 10.29
C HIS A 41 9.39 10.26 10.97
N LEU A 42 8.87 10.34 12.20
CA LEU A 42 8.90 11.54 13.04
C LEU A 42 10.07 11.51 14.05
N THR A 43 10.85 10.43 14.10
CA THR A 43 11.95 10.25 15.05
C THR A 43 13.30 10.60 14.43
N GLY A 44 13.85 11.75 14.83
CA GLY A 44 15.23 12.15 14.50
C GLY A 44 15.50 12.29 12.99
N PRO A 45 16.76 12.51 12.60
CA PRO A 45 17.15 12.47 11.19
C PRO A 45 16.93 11.08 10.62
N GLY A 46 16.20 10.98 9.51
CA GLY A 46 15.97 9.72 8.81
C GLY A 46 17.28 9.06 8.40
N SER A 47 17.44 7.76 8.67
CA SER A 47 18.62 7.02 8.24
C SER A 47 18.49 6.60 6.77
N MET A 48 19.63 6.49 6.07
CA MET A 48 19.67 5.92 4.72
C MET A 48 19.03 4.52 4.66
N ARG A 49 19.20 3.75 5.73
CA ARG A 49 18.57 2.44 5.90
C ARG A 49 17.03 2.54 5.88
N ARG A 50 16.44 3.44 6.66
CA ARG A 50 14.97 3.65 6.67
C ARG A 50 14.46 4.09 5.30
N ALA A 51 15.21 4.92 4.58
CA ALA A 51 14.85 5.32 3.22
C ALA A 51 14.85 4.13 2.25
N GLN A 52 15.84 3.23 2.36
CA GLN A 52 15.89 2.00 1.56
C GLN A 52 14.73 1.05 1.88
N GLU A 53 14.45 0.83 3.16
CA GLU A 53 13.32 0.01 3.63
C GLU A 53 11.98 0.56 3.11
N ALA A 54 11.76 1.87 3.23
CA ALA A 54 10.58 2.55 2.68
C ALA A 54 10.47 2.38 1.14
N LEU A 55 11.57 2.50 0.41
CA LEU A 55 11.55 2.31 -1.04
C LEU A 55 11.20 0.87 -1.43
N MET A 56 11.70 -0.12 -0.69
CA MET A 56 11.33 -1.53 -0.88
C MET A 56 9.85 -1.76 -0.63
N ASP A 57 9.30 -1.19 0.46
CA ASP A 57 7.88 -1.29 0.77
C ASP A 57 7.00 -0.66 -0.32
N ALA A 58 7.38 0.53 -0.81
CA ALA A 58 6.67 1.19 -1.92
C ALA A 58 6.70 0.33 -3.20
N HIS A 59 7.82 -0.31 -3.51
CA HIS A 59 7.94 -1.19 -4.66
C HIS A 59 7.10 -2.47 -4.51
N LEU A 60 7.04 -3.05 -3.32
CA LEU A 60 6.21 -4.22 -3.04
C LEU A 60 4.72 -3.88 -3.12
N LEU A 61 4.31 -2.72 -2.60
CA LEU A 61 2.94 -2.20 -2.75
C LEU A 61 2.54 -2.08 -4.23
N ALA A 62 3.44 -1.56 -5.08
CA ALA A 62 3.21 -1.40 -6.52
C ALA A 62 2.98 -2.73 -7.26
N ARG A 63 3.37 -3.86 -6.66
CA ARG A 63 3.22 -5.22 -7.23
C ARG A 63 1.97 -5.94 -6.71
N THR A 64 1.17 -5.30 -5.87
CA THR A 64 -0.09 -5.85 -5.36
C THR A 64 -1.21 -5.71 -6.39
N GLN A 65 -2.35 -6.38 -6.13
CA GLN A 65 -3.54 -6.30 -6.98
C GLN A 65 -4.47 -5.14 -6.57
N LEU A 66 -4.31 -4.63 -5.36
CA LEU A 66 -5.09 -3.57 -4.73
C LEU A 66 -4.28 -3.03 -3.55
N VAL A 67 -4.19 -1.71 -3.43
CA VAL A 67 -3.64 -1.04 -2.25
C VAL A 67 -4.78 -0.43 -1.44
N VAL A 68 -4.84 -0.77 -0.16
CA VAL A 68 -5.67 -0.09 0.83
C VAL A 68 -4.75 0.79 1.66
N LYS A 69 -5.03 2.09 1.75
CA LYS A 69 -4.13 3.06 2.39
C LYS A 69 -4.89 4.15 3.16
N THR A 70 -4.17 4.83 4.05
CA THR A 70 -4.54 6.14 4.61
C THR A 70 -3.83 7.26 3.83
N ALA A 71 -3.90 8.53 4.27
CA ALA A 71 -3.21 9.68 3.67
C ALA A 71 -1.68 9.64 3.88
N SER A 72 -1.05 8.59 3.36
CA SER A 72 0.37 8.27 3.46
C SER A 72 1.09 8.63 2.15
N ALA A 73 2.24 9.29 2.27
CA ALA A 73 3.13 9.60 1.15
C ALA A 73 3.85 8.34 0.63
N LEU A 74 4.18 7.39 1.50
CA LEU A 74 4.84 6.12 1.12
C LEU A 74 4.02 5.36 0.06
N SER A 75 2.73 5.18 0.34
CA SER A 75 1.82 4.48 -0.58
C SER A 75 1.46 5.30 -1.82
N ALA A 76 1.76 6.61 -1.86
CA ALA A 76 1.66 7.42 -3.09
C ALA A 76 2.64 6.93 -4.16
N TRP A 77 3.87 6.59 -3.73
CA TRP A 77 4.91 6.10 -4.62
C TRP A 77 4.55 4.78 -5.30
N ALA A 78 3.71 3.95 -4.66
CA ALA A 78 3.18 2.76 -5.31
C ALA A 78 2.36 3.09 -6.57
N GLY A 79 1.57 4.17 -6.52
CA GLY A 79 0.80 4.67 -7.67
C GLY A 79 1.69 5.26 -8.76
N PHE A 80 2.82 5.89 -8.42
CA PHE A 80 3.80 6.29 -9.44
C PHE A 80 4.47 5.11 -10.14
N LEU A 81 4.83 4.08 -9.36
CA LEU A 81 5.47 2.87 -9.88
C LEU A 81 4.49 1.98 -10.66
N ALA A 82 3.20 2.07 -10.35
CA ALA A 82 2.12 1.37 -11.03
C ALA A 82 0.89 2.30 -11.17
N PRO A 83 0.83 3.14 -12.21
CA PRO A 83 -0.25 4.14 -12.40
C PRO A 83 -1.67 3.56 -12.46
N GLU A 84 -1.80 2.31 -12.91
CA GLU A 84 -3.07 1.58 -13.02
C GLU A 84 -3.44 0.83 -11.74
N LEU A 85 -2.65 0.96 -10.67
CA LEU A 85 -2.86 0.24 -9.41
C LEU A 85 -4.16 0.72 -8.74
N PRO A 86 -5.11 -0.19 -8.46
CA PRO A 86 -6.31 0.19 -7.74
C PRO A 86 -5.97 0.62 -6.32
N VAL A 87 -6.50 1.76 -5.89
CA VAL A 87 -6.24 2.35 -4.57
C VAL A 87 -7.56 2.64 -3.86
N LEU A 88 -7.72 2.08 -2.67
CA LEU A 88 -8.78 2.41 -1.72
C LEU A 88 -8.18 3.30 -0.60
N VAL A 89 -8.71 4.51 -0.44
CA VAL A 89 -8.29 5.41 0.64
C VAL A 89 -9.30 5.35 1.79
N LEU A 90 -8.83 5.04 3.00
CA LEU A 90 -9.67 4.83 4.18
C LEU A 90 -9.99 6.10 4.97
N ASN A 91 -9.26 7.19 4.75
CA ASN A 91 -9.49 8.47 5.40
C ASN A 91 -9.64 9.57 4.36
N ASP A 92 -10.21 10.70 4.77
CA ASP A 92 -10.16 11.90 3.94
C ASP A 92 -8.69 12.25 3.68
N LEU A 93 -8.36 12.46 2.41
CA LEU A 93 -7.13 13.14 2.04
C LEU A 93 -7.15 14.48 2.77
N TYR A 94 -6.03 14.87 3.41
CA TYR A 94 -5.85 16.15 4.11
C TYR A 94 -6.77 17.22 3.52
N THR A 95 -7.85 17.55 4.22
CA THR A 95 -8.88 18.44 3.69
C THR A 95 -8.23 19.76 3.27
N GLY A 96 -8.34 20.10 1.98
CA GLY A 96 -7.71 21.30 1.40
C GLY A 96 -6.31 21.12 0.80
N VAL A 97 -5.68 19.94 0.90
CA VAL A 97 -4.40 19.65 0.23
C VAL A 97 -4.63 18.64 -0.89
N ARG A 98 -4.91 19.12 -2.10
CA ARG A 98 -4.59 18.35 -3.30
C ARG A 98 -3.08 18.24 -3.33
N LEU A 99 -2.54 17.09 -2.95
CA LEU A 99 -1.15 16.79 -3.24
C LEU A 99 -1.06 16.60 -4.76
N PRO A 100 -0.49 17.55 -5.52
CA PRO A 100 -0.54 17.55 -6.99
C PRO A 100 0.22 16.35 -7.58
N TRP A 101 1.01 15.67 -6.75
CA TRP A 101 1.79 14.48 -7.05
C TRP A 101 1.05 13.18 -6.74
N PHE A 102 -0.28 13.16 -6.60
CA PHE A 102 -1.02 11.91 -6.49
C PHE A 102 -1.60 11.55 -7.86
N PRO A 103 -0.93 10.69 -8.65
CA PRO A 103 -1.33 10.40 -10.04
C PRO A 103 -2.54 9.45 -10.16
N VAL A 104 -3.24 9.15 -9.06
CA VAL A 104 -4.30 8.14 -9.05
C VAL A 104 -5.64 8.83 -8.82
N GLU A 105 -6.67 8.45 -9.57
CA GLU A 105 -8.07 8.66 -9.18
C GLU A 105 -8.32 7.89 -7.88
N ALA A 106 -7.91 8.47 -6.76
CA ALA A 106 -8.18 7.95 -5.44
C ALA A 106 -9.70 8.04 -5.22
N ARG A 107 -10.39 6.91 -5.35
CA ARG A 107 -11.80 6.82 -4.98
C ARG A 107 -11.88 6.65 -3.47
N SER A 108 -12.80 7.38 -2.86
CA SER A 108 -13.07 7.21 -1.44
C SER A 108 -13.58 5.79 -1.17
N SER A 109 -13.33 5.27 0.03
CA SER A 109 -13.87 3.96 0.44
C SER A 109 -15.39 3.89 0.39
N VAL A 110 -16.05 5.04 0.40
CA VAL A 110 -17.51 5.19 0.34
C VAL A 110 -18.05 4.98 -1.09
N GLU A 111 -17.23 5.18 -2.12
CA GLU A 111 -17.67 5.17 -3.53
C GLU A 111 -17.34 3.86 -4.27
N MET A 112 -16.53 2.98 -3.69
CA MET A 112 -16.03 1.79 -4.40
C MET A 112 -16.77 0.52 -3.99
N THR A 113 -17.52 -0.08 -4.91
CA THR A 113 -18.25 -1.33 -4.65
C THR A 113 -17.33 -2.55 -4.79
N ALA A 114 -17.72 -3.69 -4.21
CA ALA A 114 -17.03 -4.96 -4.42
C ALA A 114 -16.93 -5.35 -5.90
N SER A 115 -17.89 -4.93 -6.74
CA SER A 115 -17.86 -5.12 -8.18
C SER A 115 -16.77 -4.31 -8.87
N ASP A 116 -16.51 -3.09 -8.40
CA ASP A 116 -15.49 -2.22 -8.98
C ASP A 116 -14.07 -2.71 -8.65
N ILE A 117 -13.88 -3.26 -7.44
CA ILE A 117 -12.66 -3.96 -7.03
C ILE A 117 -12.40 -5.19 -7.91
N ALA A 118 -13.43 -6.03 -8.11
CA ALA A 118 -13.30 -7.25 -8.90
C ALA A 118 -12.97 -6.96 -10.38
N ARG A 119 -13.59 -5.91 -10.96
CA ARG A 119 -13.34 -5.49 -12.34
C ARG A 119 -11.90 -5.02 -12.55
N HIS A 120 -11.40 -4.17 -11.66
CA HIS A 120 -10.02 -3.68 -11.74
C HIS A 120 -8.99 -4.79 -11.52
N ALA A 121 -9.22 -5.69 -10.57
CA ALA A 121 -8.33 -6.83 -10.32
C ALA A 121 -8.26 -7.77 -11.54
N ALA A 122 -9.37 -7.96 -12.27
CA ALA A 122 -9.39 -8.74 -13.51
C ALA A 122 -8.59 -8.06 -14.63
N THR A 123 -8.73 -6.74 -14.80
CA THR A 123 -7.98 -5.96 -15.81
C THR A 123 -6.47 -5.96 -15.53
N ALA A 124 -6.06 -5.81 -14.27
CA ALA A 124 -4.66 -5.87 -13.87
C ALA A 124 -4.04 -7.26 -14.11
N ARG A 125 -4.78 -8.35 -13.85
CA ARG A 125 -4.33 -9.73 -14.12
C ARG A 125 -4.14 -10.02 -15.61
N ALA A 126 -5.09 -9.60 -16.45
CA ALA A 126 -5.00 -9.82 -17.90
C ALA A 126 -3.78 -9.13 -18.53
N ARG A 127 -3.39 -7.96 -18.01
CA ARG A 127 -2.22 -7.20 -18.48
C ARG A 127 -0.88 -7.71 -17.92
N ALA A 128 -0.86 -8.22 -16.70
CA ALA A 128 0.33 -8.87 -16.15
C ALA A 128 0.70 -10.15 -16.95
N GLN A 129 -0.30 -10.92 -17.38
CA GLN A 129 -0.11 -12.13 -18.20
C GLN A 129 0.38 -11.85 -19.62
N THR A 130 0.03 -10.70 -20.20
CA THR A 130 0.54 -10.28 -21.53
C THR A 130 1.98 -9.76 -21.47
N ARG A 131 2.46 -9.33 -20.30
CA ARG A 131 3.82 -8.82 -20.10
C ARG A 131 4.86 -9.92 -19.83
N THR A 132 4.41 -11.17 -19.59
CA THR A 132 5.27 -12.35 -19.34
C THR A 132 5.46 -13.26 -20.56
N LEU A 133 4.97 -12.91 -21.74
CA LEU A 133 5.28 -13.63 -22.97
C LEU A 133 6.55 -13.02 -23.60
N PRO A 134 7.72 -13.69 -23.54
CA PRO A 134 8.84 -13.30 -24.39
C PRO A 134 8.46 -13.56 -25.85
N LYS A 135 8.84 -12.62 -26.73
CA LYS A 135 9.07 -12.93 -28.14
C LYS A 135 10.44 -13.58 -28.28
#